data_AF-A0A9W8VEZ7-F1
#
_entry.id   AF-A0A9W8VEZ7-F1
#
_cell.length_a   1.000
_cell.length_b   1.000
_cell.length_c   1.000
_cell.angle_alpha   90.00
_cell.angle_beta   90.00
_cell.angle_gamma   90.00
#
_symmetry.space_group_name_H-M   'P 1'
#
loop_
_entity.id
_entity.type
_entity.pdbx_description
1 polymer ?
#
loop_
_entity_poly.entity_id
_entity_poly.type
_entity_poly.pdbx_seq_one_letter_code
_entity_poly.pdbx_strand_id
1 'polypeptide(L)'
;MAIRKGKKVAVGVIHMWIGDCYKHAKTFHRYRFECMGDTPGEEYMAHLVGTSQSHLGFGHGVHAWPGRFFASNEIKIALCHMILKYDWKLKGSKKPPPTPNGMFHN
;
A
#
# COMPACT_ATOMS: atom_id res chain seq x y z
N MET A 1 -26.34 8.74 -9.76
CA MET A 1 -26.65 9.20 -8.38
C MET A 1 -26.38 10.70 -8.29
N ALA A 2 -27.27 11.50 -7.70
CA ALA A 2 -27.05 12.93 -7.51
C ALA A 2 -26.62 13.24 -6.06
N ILE A 3 -25.50 13.94 -5.88
CA ILE A 3 -25.01 14.39 -4.57
C ILE A 3 -25.36 15.87 -4.41
N ARG A 4 -26.13 16.20 -3.37
CA ARG A 4 -26.59 17.59 -3.11
C ARG A 4 -25.55 18.37 -2.31
N LYS A 5 -25.51 19.71 -2.49
CA LYS A 5 -24.68 20.62 -1.71
C LYS A 5 -24.87 20.42 -0.20
N GLY A 6 -23.78 20.42 0.57
CA GLY A 6 -23.79 20.23 2.02
C GLY A 6 -23.81 18.78 2.50
N LYS A 7 -23.93 17.80 1.58
CA LYS A 7 -23.75 16.39 1.92
C LYS A 7 -22.27 16.06 2.09
N LYS A 8 -21.93 15.35 3.16
CA LYS A 8 -20.59 14.80 3.40
C LYS A 8 -20.41 13.54 2.55
N VAL A 9 -19.22 13.38 1.99
CA VAL A 9 -18.81 12.20 1.24
C VAL A 9 -17.59 11.61 1.93
N ALA A 10 -17.54 10.29 2.03
CA ALA A 10 -16.38 9.56 2.50
C ALA A 10 -15.86 8.68 1.36
N VAL A 11 -14.54 8.58 1.26
CA VAL A 11 -13.88 7.71 0.28
C VAL A 11 -13.07 6.68 1.05
N GLY A 12 -13.33 5.41 0.78
CA GLY A 12 -12.60 4.31 1.39
C GLY A 12 -11.25 4.09 0.73
N VAL A 13 -10.20 3.89 1.52
CA VAL A 13 -8.86 3.48 1.06
C VAL A 13 -8.74 1.96 0.83
N ILE A 14 -9.82 1.34 0.34
CA ILE A 14 -9.94 -0.11 0.20
C ILE A 14 -9.54 -0.64 -1.18
N HIS A 15 -9.33 0.25 -2.16
CA HIS A 15 -9.05 -0.11 -3.56
C HIS A 15 -7.84 -1.05 -3.72
N MET A 16 -6.85 -0.95 -2.82
CA MET A 16 -5.67 -1.83 -2.80
C MET A 16 -6.00 -3.30 -2.47
N TRP A 17 -7.21 -3.57 -2.00
CA TRP A 17 -7.69 -4.90 -1.59
C TRP A 17 -8.80 -5.43 -2.53
N ILE A 18 -9.16 -4.67 -3.57
CA ILE A 18 -10.23 -5.01 -4.53
C ILE A 18 -9.62 -5.64 -5.78
N GLY A 19 -10.19 -6.77 -6.22
CA GLY A 19 -9.71 -7.55 -7.37
C GLY A 19 -9.74 -6.81 -8.70
N ASP A 20 -10.69 -5.88 -8.86
CA ASP A 20 -10.84 -5.06 -10.06
C ASP A 20 -9.70 -4.03 -10.21
N CYS A 21 -9.06 -3.64 -9.10
CA CYS A 21 -7.93 -2.72 -9.10
C CYS A 21 -6.58 -3.48 -9.14
N TYR A 22 -6.49 -4.63 -8.48
CA TYR A 22 -5.27 -5.42 -8.38
C TYR A 22 -5.53 -6.91 -8.58
N LYS A 23 -4.85 -7.52 -9.56
CA LYS A 23 -4.85 -8.98 -9.74
C LYS A 23 -4.38 -9.67 -8.45
N HIS A 24 -5.13 -10.65 -7.96
CA HIS A 24 -4.86 -11.32 -6.68
C HIS A 24 -4.68 -10.35 -5.49
N ALA A 25 -5.53 -9.30 -5.39
CA ALA A 25 -5.39 -8.21 -4.39
C ALA A 25 -5.23 -8.70 -2.94
N LYS A 26 -5.90 -9.80 -2.58
CA LYS A 26 -5.85 -10.39 -1.22
C LYS A 26 -4.60 -11.23 -0.94
N THR A 27 -3.71 -11.39 -1.92
CA THR A 27 -2.49 -12.18 -1.80
C THR A 27 -1.27 -11.26 -1.83
N PHE A 28 -0.33 -11.50 -0.91
CA PHE A 28 0.97 -10.84 -0.94
C PHE A 28 1.76 -11.30 -2.17
N HIS A 29 2.00 -10.37 -3.11
CA HIS A 29 2.74 -10.62 -4.34
C HIS A 29 3.97 -9.71 -4.39
N ARG A 30 5.16 -10.28 -4.12
CA ARG A 30 6.39 -9.50 -3.90
C ARG A 30 6.80 -8.61 -5.08
N TYR A 31 6.50 -9.02 -6.31
CA TYR A 31 6.89 -8.30 -7.53
C TYR A 31 5.77 -7.43 -8.12
N ARG A 32 4.67 -7.22 -7.40
CA ARG A 32 3.48 -6.54 -7.94
C ARG A 32 3.81 -5.17 -8.56
N PHE A 33 4.63 -4.40 -7.86
CA PHE A 33 4.97 -3.04 -8.25
C PHE A 33 6.17 -2.97 -9.19
N GLU A 34 7.01 -4.01 -9.23
CA GLU A 34 8.08 -4.13 -10.22
C GLU A 34 7.48 -4.27 -11.62
N CYS A 35 6.52 -5.17 -11.82
CA CYS A 35 5.85 -5.35 -13.11
C CYS A 35 5.06 -4.11 -13.59
N MET A 36 4.65 -3.23 -12.66
CA MET A 36 4.00 -1.95 -13.02
C MET A 36 5.02 -0.96 -13.60
N GLY A 37 6.28 -1.04 -13.19
CA GLY A 37 7.39 -0.26 -13.75
C GLY A 37 7.63 -0.56 -15.22
N ASP A 38 7.38 -1.79 -15.65
CA ASP A 38 7.52 -2.24 -17.04
C ASP A 38 6.30 -1.93 -17.91
N THR A 39 5.21 -1.44 -17.31
CA THR A 39 3.96 -1.14 -18.02
C THR A 39 3.94 0.34 -18.43
N PRO A 40 3.92 0.66 -19.74
CA PRO A 40 3.93 2.05 -20.19
C PRO A 40 2.78 2.88 -19.60
N GLY A 41 3.10 4.01 -18.98
CA GLY A 41 2.14 4.91 -18.33
C GLY A 41 1.82 4.57 -16.86
N GLU A 42 2.31 3.45 -16.34
CA GLU A 42 2.15 3.06 -14.92
C GLU A 42 3.46 3.12 -14.13
N GLU A 43 4.55 3.62 -14.74
CA GLU A 43 5.90 3.56 -14.18
C GLU A 43 5.98 4.29 -12.83
N TYR A 44 5.25 5.41 -12.70
CA TYR A 44 5.17 6.17 -11.46
C TYR A 44 4.55 5.35 -10.30
N MET A 45 3.65 4.41 -10.61
CA MET A 45 2.97 3.57 -9.60
C MET A 45 3.86 2.47 -9.05
N ALA A 46 5.01 2.20 -9.68
CA ALA A 46 6.02 1.31 -9.13
C ALA A 46 6.65 1.88 -7.84
N HIS A 47 6.64 3.20 -7.67
CA HIS A 47 7.18 3.84 -6.49
C HIS A 47 6.18 3.85 -5.32
N LEU A 48 6.67 3.57 -4.11
CA LEU A 48 5.86 3.63 -2.87
C LEU A 48 5.18 5.00 -2.65
N VAL A 49 5.78 6.08 -3.15
CA VAL A 49 5.23 7.45 -3.05
C VAL A 49 4.17 7.75 -4.13
N GLY A 50 4.02 6.84 -5.10
CA GLY A 50 3.05 6.94 -6.18
C GLY A 50 1.64 6.86 -5.64
N THR A 51 0.76 7.73 -6.13
CA THR A 51 -0.66 7.73 -5.75
C THR A 51 -1.51 7.76 -7.01
N SER A 52 -2.64 7.07 -6.96
CA SER A 52 -3.62 7.03 -8.04
C SER A 52 -5.02 6.81 -7.47
N GLN A 53 -6.02 6.81 -8.34
CA GLN A 53 -7.38 6.42 -7.97
C GLN A 53 -7.45 4.98 -7.44
N SER A 54 -6.57 4.08 -7.90
CA SER A 54 -6.45 2.70 -7.41
C SER A 54 -5.51 2.56 -6.21
N HIS A 55 -4.62 3.53 -5.96
CA HIS A 55 -3.60 3.51 -4.92
C HIS A 55 -3.67 4.76 -4.01
N LEU A 56 -4.43 4.65 -2.91
CA LEU A 56 -4.77 5.76 -2.03
C LEU A 56 -4.05 5.76 -0.67
N GLY A 57 -2.96 4.99 -0.51
CA GLY A 57 -2.26 4.82 0.77
C GLY A 57 -1.78 6.12 1.42
N PHE A 58 -1.45 7.12 0.59
CA PHE A 58 -1.05 8.46 1.03
C PHE A 58 -2.07 9.55 0.61
N GLY A 59 -3.32 9.19 0.31
CA GLY A 59 -4.26 10.09 -0.37
C GLY A 59 -3.92 10.28 -1.85
N HIS A 60 -4.62 11.19 -2.55
CA HIS A 60 -4.39 11.45 -3.98
C HIS A 60 -4.73 12.88 -4.37
N GLY A 61 -4.17 13.35 -5.49
CA GLY A 61 -4.35 14.70 -6.01
C GLY A 61 -3.85 15.77 -5.03
N VAL A 62 -4.59 16.88 -4.94
CA VAL A 62 -4.28 17.99 -4.01
C VAL A 62 -4.36 17.60 -2.53
N HIS A 63 -4.94 16.43 -2.22
CA HIS A 63 -5.06 15.89 -0.88
C HIS A 63 -4.05 14.76 -0.60
N ALA A 64 -3.11 14.50 -1.52
CA ALA A 64 -2.02 13.60 -1.24
C ALA A 64 -1.16 14.17 -0.09
N TRP A 65 -0.88 13.32 0.90
CA TRP A 65 -0.09 13.70 2.05
C TRP A 65 1.34 14.07 1.62
N PRO A 66 1.84 15.28 1.99
CA PRO A 66 3.15 15.75 1.54
C PRO A 66 4.30 14.94 2.16
N GLY A 67 4.10 14.36 3.35
CA GLY A 67 5.13 13.57 4.04
C GLY A 67 5.43 12.20 3.44
N ARG A 68 4.75 11.79 2.35
CA ARG A 68 4.90 10.46 1.75
C ARG A 68 6.34 10.13 1.33
N PHE A 69 7.10 11.14 0.89
CA PHE A 69 8.50 10.96 0.52
C PHE A 69 9.37 10.66 1.73
N PHE A 70 9.16 11.43 2.81
CA PHE A 70 9.84 11.20 4.08
C PHE A 70 9.53 9.79 4.62
N ALA A 71 8.25 9.43 4.74
CA ALA A 71 7.84 8.10 5.22
C ALA A 71 8.38 6.96 4.34
N SER A 72 8.37 7.13 3.01
CA SER A 72 8.93 6.14 2.08
C SER A 72 10.43 5.92 2.33
N ASN A 73 11.20 6.98 2.59
CA ASN A 73 12.63 6.85 2.86
C ASN A 73 12.89 6.18 4.21
N GLU A 74 12.19 6.60 5.26
CA GLU A 74 12.29 5.98 6.60
C GLU A 74 11.98 4.48 6.56
N ILE A 75 10.91 4.07 5.87
CA ILE A 75 10.54 2.65 5.72
C ILE A 75 11.64 1.87 4.99
N LYS A 76 12.21 2.44 3.92
CA LYS A 76 13.31 1.79 3.18
C LYS A 76 14.56 1.64 4.04
N ILE A 77 14.94 2.67 4.80
CA ILE A 77 16.10 2.65 5.70
C ILE A 77 15.88 1.59 6.79
N ALA A 78 14.71 1.58 7.43
CA ALA A 78 14.36 0.57 8.42
C ALA A 78 14.43 -0.85 7.84
N LEU A 79 13.89 -1.07 6.62
CA LEU A 79 13.94 -2.36 5.95
C LEU A 79 15.36 -2.79 5.60
N CYS A 80 16.20 -1.88 5.10
CA CYS A 80 17.62 -2.15 4.86
C CYS A 80 18.34 -2.55 6.14
N HIS A 81 18.12 -1.83 7.25
CA HIS A 81 18.70 -2.19 8.54
C HIS A 81 18.26 -3.59 9.00
N MET A 82 16.97 -3.90 8.84
CA MET A 82 16.41 -5.20 9.18
C MET A 82 17.03 -6.34 8.36
N ILE A 83 17.16 -6.19 7.03
CA ILE A 83 17.72 -7.22 6.14
C ILE A 83 19.23 -7.39 6.33
N LEU A 84 19.98 -6.31 6.55
CA LEU A 84 21.45 -6.36 6.63
C LEU A 84 21.98 -6.83 7.98
N LYS A 85 21.19 -6.73 9.05
CA LYS A 85 21.65 -6.98 10.43
C LYS A 85 21.05 -8.23 11.07
N TYR A 86 20.03 -8.82 10.47
CA TYR A 86 19.28 -9.91 11.09
C TYR A 86 18.85 -10.97 10.09
N ASP A 87 18.97 -12.23 10.50
CA ASP A 87 18.30 -13.37 9.85
C ASP A 87 16.99 -13.67 10.56
N TRP A 88 15.90 -13.73 9.80
CA TRP A 88 14.56 -13.89 10.36
C TRP A 88 14.02 -15.28 10.12
N LYS A 89 13.38 -15.84 11.15
CA LYS A 89 12.61 -17.08 11.05
C LYS A 89 11.32 -16.92 11.83
N LEU A 90 10.25 -17.54 11.34
CA LEU A 90 9.01 -17.61 12.09
C LEU A 90 9.22 -18.47 13.34
N LYS A 91 8.62 -18.05 14.46
CA LYS A 91 8.58 -18.85 15.68
C LYS A 91 7.57 -19.98 15.46
N GLY A 92 8.06 -21.18 15.21
CA GLY A 92 7.24 -22.35 14.86
C GLY A 92 6.89 -22.42 13.37
N SER A 93 6.05 -23.38 12.99
CA SER A 93 5.72 -23.69 11.59
C SER A 93 4.49 -22.97 11.04
N LYS A 94 3.73 -22.24 11.88
CA LYS A 94 2.46 -21.61 11.47
C LYS A 94 2.71 -20.19 10.97
N LYS A 95 2.23 -19.89 9.75
CA LYS A 95 2.12 -18.52 9.26
C LYS A 95 1.00 -17.80 10.03
N PRO A 96 1.26 -16.62 10.62
CA PRO A 96 0.19 -15.86 11.26
C PRO A 96 -0.83 -15.43 10.20
N PRO A 97 -2.14 -15.40 10.54
CA PRO A 97 -3.13 -14.86 9.63
C PRO A 97 -2.84 -13.36 9.39
N PRO A 98 -3.12 -12.83 8.19
CA PRO A 98 -3.00 -11.40 7.94
C PRO A 98 -3.92 -10.62 8.88
N THR A 99 -3.40 -9.60 9.55
CA THR A 99 -4.17 -8.72 10.44
C THR A 99 -4.82 -7.61 9.60
N PRO A 100 -6.14 -7.64 9.36
CA PRO A 100 -6.76 -6.76 8.37
C PRO A 100 -6.81 -5.28 8.78
N ASN A 101 -6.61 -4.96 10.07
CA ASN A 101 -6.76 -3.60 10.61
C ASN A 101 -5.56 -3.08 11.40
N GLY A 102 -4.39 -3.74 11.32
CA GLY A 102 -3.18 -3.31 12.04
C GLY A 102 -3.28 -3.31 13.58
N MET A 103 -4.42 -3.71 14.15
CA MET A 103 -4.59 -3.90 15.58
C MET A 103 -4.19 -5.32 15.96
N PHE A 104 -3.16 -5.46 16.80
CA PHE A 104 -2.84 -6.72 17.43
C PHE A 104 -4.04 -7.13 18.30
N HIS A 105 -4.64 -8.29 18.04
CA HIS A 105 -5.52 -8.91 19.01
C HIS A 105 -4.64 -9.38 20.17
N ASN A 106 -4.86 -8.82 21.36
CA ASN A 106 -4.33 -9.33 22.62
C ASN A 106 -4.98 -10.67 22.96
#